data_AF-A0A5D2YVI7-F1
#
_entry.id   AF-A0A5D2YVI7-F1
#
_cell.length_a   1.000
_cell.length_b   1.000
_cell.length_c   1.000
_cell.angle_alpha   90.00
_cell.angle_beta   90.00
_cell.angle_gamma   90.00
#
_symmetry.space_group_name_H-M   'P 1'
#
loop_
_entity.id
_entity.type
_entity.pdbx_description
1 polymer ?
#
loop_
_entity_poly.entity_id
_entity_poly.type
_entity_poly.pdbx_seq_one_letter_code
_entity_poly.pdbx_strand_id
1 'polypeptide(L)'
;MLPRSSFLLRSLLLPPSSAMAFAISRAAATLSLERSPATFSISRPSFNISPTRCTARFAVPSSSKSSLFGRRFHALCREDGRRLSKPMRIVSGSNKEYRKMRRRPGKSKEKQLELSVSICIEEELPDDPEISSIAELLRLNVPMAMKLAFDRITDSNYKTRDTSIRDLGGFDSVELSVLLCNDEFIRKLNKEWRDEDHSTDVLSMSEHIPELNLPVLMLGDIVISIETAARQAEERGHTLIDEIRILMVHGLLHLLGFDHEINENAEEEMEEEEEFVLKSLGWKGKGLIRSAYDAETNANLHMENSNGSLLKDKKKEGSLRFYKPKFKYIFCDIDGTLLNSKSQVSLTNARALKEASSRGLKIVIATGKARPAAISVLQMVDLAGKDGIISEHSPGVFLQGLLVYGINGREIFKRNLDPNVCREAGHYSLEHKVPLVAFCQDCCLTLFNHPLVDTLHTVYHEPKAEIMPSVEHLVTAADIQKLIFFDTAEGIATNLRPYWSEATKDHASVVQAVSDMLEIVPFGTSKGSGVKLLLDHLGVSSKEIMAIGDGENDMEMLELASLGVALSNGSDKTKAVADVIGVSNDEDGVADAIYRYAF
;
A
#
# COMPACT_ATOMS: atom_id res chain seq x y z
N MET A 1 -30.78 -32.26 2.91
CA MET A 1 -30.06 -31.28 3.72
C MET A 1 -31.04 -30.15 4.05
N LEU A 2 -31.21 -29.80 5.33
CA LEU A 2 -32.16 -28.77 5.77
C LEU A 2 -31.53 -27.37 5.60
N PRO A 3 -32.29 -26.34 5.19
CA PRO A 3 -31.78 -24.98 5.15
C PRO A 3 -31.55 -24.50 6.58
N ARG A 4 -30.34 -24.01 6.88
CA ARG A 4 -30.02 -23.40 8.17
C ARG A 4 -30.65 -22.01 8.23
N SER A 5 -31.65 -21.85 9.07
CA SER A 5 -32.35 -20.60 9.32
C SER A 5 -31.52 -19.58 10.13
N SER A 6 -31.85 -18.30 9.94
CA SER A 6 -31.16 -17.11 10.44
C SER A 6 -31.26 -16.90 11.96
N PHE A 7 -30.33 -16.09 12.48
CA PHE A 7 -29.92 -15.94 13.89
C PHE A 7 -30.96 -15.35 14.88
N LEU A 8 -32.20 -15.09 14.48
CA LEU A 8 -33.16 -14.30 15.28
C LEU A 8 -34.08 -15.11 16.22
N LEU A 9 -34.05 -16.45 16.20
CA LEU A 9 -34.97 -17.28 16.99
C LEU A 9 -34.39 -17.88 18.28
N ARG A 10 -33.16 -17.53 18.68
CA ARG A 10 -32.49 -18.15 19.85
C ARG A 10 -32.38 -17.30 21.12
N SER A 11 -32.93 -16.08 21.15
CA SER A 11 -32.84 -15.20 22.33
C SER A 11 -34.17 -15.00 23.06
N LEU A 12 -34.84 -16.09 23.42
CA LEU A 12 -35.88 -16.08 24.45
C LEU A 12 -35.71 -17.36 25.26
N LEU A 13 -35.00 -17.26 26.40
CA LEU A 13 -35.09 -18.08 27.62
C LEU A 13 -33.77 -17.94 28.42
N LEU A 14 -33.75 -17.09 29.43
CA LEU A 14 -32.83 -17.18 30.57
C LEU A 14 -33.43 -18.12 31.62
N PRO A 15 -32.64 -18.92 32.36
CA PRO A 15 -32.33 -18.54 33.76
C PRO A 15 -30.92 -19.04 34.22
N PRO A 16 -30.58 -19.13 35.52
CA PRO A 16 -29.67 -18.20 36.19
C PRO A 16 -28.33 -18.82 36.63
N SER A 17 -27.43 -17.94 37.05
CA SER A 17 -26.13 -18.18 37.70
C SER A 17 -26.17 -19.04 38.97
N SER A 18 -25.20 -19.94 39.18
CA SER A 18 -24.32 -19.98 40.38
C SER A 18 -23.41 -21.23 40.48
N ALA A 19 -22.13 -20.96 40.80
CA ALA A 19 -21.26 -21.62 41.80
C ALA A 19 -20.71 -23.07 41.68
N MET A 20 -19.38 -23.14 41.84
CA MET A 20 -18.50 -24.12 42.53
C MET A 20 -18.64 -25.64 42.30
N ALA A 21 -17.54 -26.30 41.90
CA ALA A 21 -16.63 -27.06 42.80
C ALA A 21 -15.77 -28.13 42.07
N PHE A 22 -14.49 -28.18 42.47
CA PHE A 22 -13.51 -29.27 42.52
C PHE A 22 -13.77 -30.65 41.84
N ALA A 23 -12.77 -31.16 41.11
CA ALA A 23 -12.08 -32.43 41.41
C ALA A 23 -10.90 -32.77 40.45
N ILE A 24 -9.69 -32.74 41.01
CA ILE A 24 -8.59 -33.75 40.97
C ILE A 24 -8.61 -34.83 39.85
N SER A 25 -7.52 -34.94 39.09
CA SER A 25 -6.73 -36.19 39.04
C SER A 25 -5.28 -36.01 38.55
N ARG A 26 -4.39 -36.79 39.19
CA ARG A 26 -2.93 -36.89 39.07
C ARG A 26 -2.49 -37.87 37.97
N ALA A 27 -1.31 -37.64 37.39
CA ALA A 27 -0.15 -38.56 37.30
C ALA A 27 0.81 -38.00 36.22
N ALA A 28 2.03 -37.52 36.48
CA ALA A 28 3.21 -38.04 37.18
C ALA A 28 4.14 -38.93 36.30
N ALA A 29 5.44 -38.62 36.46
CA ALA A 29 6.66 -39.37 36.11
C ALA A 29 7.27 -39.12 34.71
N THR A 30 8.29 -38.25 34.55
CA THR A 30 9.72 -38.32 34.95
C THR A 30 10.57 -39.25 34.09
N LEU A 31 11.62 -38.69 33.47
CA LEU A 31 13.00 -39.21 33.61
C LEU A 31 14.04 -38.15 33.23
N SER A 32 14.90 -37.90 34.21
CA SER A 32 16.06 -37.02 34.26
C SER A 32 17.28 -37.63 33.55
N LEU A 33 18.29 -36.81 33.19
CA LEU A 33 19.63 -36.88 33.82
C LEU A 33 20.62 -35.83 33.26
N GLU A 34 21.04 -34.98 34.20
CA GLU A 34 22.30 -34.25 34.45
C GLU A 34 23.50 -34.34 33.47
N ARG A 35 24.19 -33.20 33.29
CA ARG A 35 25.47 -32.88 34.00
C ARG A 35 25.99 -31.47 33.70
N SER A 36 26.23 -30.70 34.77
CA SER A 36 27.13 -29.52 34.88
C SER A 36 28.56 -30.03 35.28
N PRO A 37 29.63 -29.22 35.58
CA PRO A 37 29.64 -27.87 36.19
C PRO A 37 30.82 -26.90 35.83
N ALA A 38 30.86 -25.78 36.58
CA ALA A 38 31.96 -24.83 36.91
C ALA A 38 31.89 -23.43 36.24
N THR A 39 31.28 -22.38 36.84
CA THR A 39 31.71 -21.44 37.92
C THR A 39 32.79 -20.43 37.55
N PHE A 40 32.48 -19.12 37.61
CA PHE A 40 33.13 -18.13 38.49
C PHE A 40 32.30 -16.83 38.54
N SER A 41 32.40 -16.13 39.66
CA SER A 41 31.55 -15.00 40.11
C SER A 41 32.41 -13.83 40.58
N ILE A 42 32.00 -12.58 40.33
CA ILE A 42 32.41 -11.37 41.10
C ILE A 42 31.23 -10.38 41.15
N SER A 43 31.16 -9.62 42.24
CA SER A 43 30.01 -8.97 42.88
C SER A 43 30.06 -7.42 42.93
N ARG A 44 28.86 -6.79 42.83
CA ARG A 44 28.33 -5.58 43.55
C ARG A 44 28.99 -4.19 43.32
N PRO A 45 28.33 -3.03 43.64
CA PRO A 45 27.18 -2.82 44.56
C PRO A 45 26.02 -1.90 44.08
N SER A 46 25.00 -1.86 44.93
CA SER A 46 23.72 -1.14 44.87
C SER A 46 23.68 0.06 45.83
N PHE A 47 22.94 1.12 45.48
CA PHE A 47 22.55 2.22 46.38
C PHE A 47 21.01 2.37 46.46
N ASN A 48 20.54 2.65 47.68
CA ASN A 48 19.15 2.86 48.11
C ASN A 48 18.60 4.24 47.70
N ILE A 49 17.27 4.41 47.70
CA ILE A 49 16.48 5.36 48.53
C ILE A 49 14.97 5.21 48.19
N SER A 50 14.13 5.16 49.22
CA SER A 50 12.65 5.19 49.25
C SER A 50 12.16 6.67 49.37
N PRO A 51 10.85 7.09 49.42
CA PRO A 51 9.72 6.45 50.12
C PRO A 51 8.28 6.73 49.56
N THR A 52 7.31 6.40 50.41
CA THR A 52 5.90 6.87 50.58
C THR A 52 4.73 6.17 49.86
N ARG A 53 3.93 5.49 50.71
CA ARG A 53 2.51 5.18 50.52
C ARG A 53 1.66 6.42 50.81
N CYS A 54 0.64 6.66 49.99
CA CYS A 54 -0.59 7.31 50.42
C CYS A 54 -1.80 6.62 49.78
N THR A 55 -2.78 6.30 50.62
CA THR A 55 -4.05 5.67 50.29
C THR A 55 -5.12 6.73 50.05
N ALA A 56 -5.86 6.64 48.95
CA ALA A 56 -7.25 7.09 48.88
C ALA A 56 -7.99 6.32 47.80
N ARG A 57 -9.04 5.62 48.22
CA ARG A 57 -10.05 4.95 47.38
C ARG A 57 -10.96 6.01 46.76
N PHE A 58 -11.38 5.84 45.51
CA PHE A 58 -12.79 5.92 45.10
C PHE A 58 -12.98 5.16 43.78
N ALA A 59 -14.06 4.39 43.72
CA ALA A 59 -14.44 3.45 42.68
C ALA A 59 -15.31 4.12 41.60
N VAL A 60 -15.26 3.62 40.35
CA VAL A 60 -16.42 3.27 39.48
C VAL A 60 -15.92 2.26 38.40
N PRO A 61 -16.70 1.22 38.03
CA PRO A 61 -16.31 0.19 37.06
C PRO A 61 -16.89 0.40 35.65
N SER A 62 -16.23 -0.12 34.62
CA SER A 62 -16.87 -0.60 33.37
C SER A 62 -15.84 -1.37 32.53
N SER A 63 -15.77 -2.70 32.66
CA SER A 63 -16.34 -3.64 31.69
C SER A 63 -15.90 -3.39 30.24
N SER A 64 -14.75 -3.95 29.89
CA SER A 64 -14.42 -4.33 28.51
C SER A 64 -15.40 -5.38 28.03
N LYS A 65 -16.29 -5.00 27.10
CA LYS A 65 -16.98 -5.94 26.22
C LYS A 65 -16.96 -5.37 24.81
N SER A 66 -16.20 -6.06 23.97
CA SER A 66 -16.39 -6.12 22.53
C SER A 66 -17.81 -6.60 22.24
N SER A 67 -18.55 -5.83 21.46
CA SER A 67 -19.75 -6.27 20.75
C SER A 67 -19.97 -5.34 19.55
N LEU A 68 -19.22 -5.55 18.49
CA LEU A 68 -19.71 -5.25 17.15
C LEU A 68 -20.62 -6.42 16.80
N PHE A 69 -21.94 -6.23 16.82
CA PHE A 69 -22.90 -6.94 15.97
C PHE A 69 -24.30 -6.46 16.32
N GLY A 70 -25.00 -5.94 15.31
CA GLY A 70 -26.36 -5.44 15.41
C GLY A 70 -26.57 -4.02 14.88
N ARG A 71 -26.06 -3.69 13.67
CA ARG A 71 -26.53 -2.54 12.88
C ARG A 71 -26.42 -2.86 11.38
N ARG A 72 -27.40 -2.38 10.62
CA ARG A 72 -27.48 -2.40 9.15
C ARG A 72 -26.16 -1.99 8.49
N PHE A 73 -25.84 -2.57 7.33
CA PHE A 73 -24.67 -2.27 6.49
C PHE A 73 -24.52 -0.79 6.09
N HIS A 74 -25.56 0.05 6.25
CA HIS A 74 -25.50 1.49 6.01
C HIS A 74 -24.53 2.30 6.93
N ALA A 75 -23.87 1.69 7.91
CA ALA A 75 -23.09 2.39 8.94
C ALA A 75 -21.56 2.41 8.73
N LEU A 76 -21.05 1.87 7.62
CA LEU A 76 -19.61 1.76 7.31
C LEU A 76 -19.24 2.56 6.03
N CYS A 77 -19.87 3.71 5.79
CA CYS A 77 -19.63 4.49 4.58
C CYS A 77 -19.33 5.97 4.89
N ARG A 78 -18.37 6.55 4.17
CA ARG A 78 -18.18 8.00 4.04
C ARG A 78 -19.43 8.63 3.41
N GLU A 79 -20.19 9.41 4.18
CA GLU A 79 -21.19 10.33 3.63
C GLU A 79 -20.54 11.67 3.28
N ASP A 80 -20.65 12.07 2.01
CA ASP A 80 -20.21 13.37 1.51
C ASP A 80 -21.11 14.48 2.05
N GLY A 81 -20.53 15.35 2.88
CA GLY A 81 -21.27 16.39 3.59
C GLY A 81 -21.77 17.52 2.69
N ARG A 82 -23.09 17.58 2.45
CA ARG A 82 -23.79 18.84 2.12
C ARG A 82 -25.11 18.97 2.87
N ARG A 83 -25.04 19.54 4.08
CA ARG A 83 -26.23 20.01 4.82
C ARG A 83 -26.61 21.42 4.37
N LEU A 84 -27.73 21.53 3.66
CA LEU A 84 -28.50 22.78 3.53
C LEU A 84 -29.43 22.91 4.74
N SER A 85 -29.16 23.92 5.56
CA SER A 85 -29.96 24.31 6.73
C SER A 85 -31.24 25.05 6.34
N LYS A 86 -32.38 24.72 6.98
CA LYS A 86 -33.18 25.66 7.82
C LYS A 86 -34.38 24.98 8.50
N PRO A 87 -34.90 25.53 9.61
CA PRO A 87 -35.62 24.77 10.64
C PRO A 87 -37.15 25.00 10.61
N MET A 88 -37.92 24.08 11.18
CA MET A 88 -39.25 24.42 11.71
C MET A 88 -39.58 23.69 13.01
N ARG A 89 -40.17 24.47 13.91
CA ARG A 89 -40.56 24.20 15.30
C ARG A 89 -41.65 23.14 15.42
N ILE A 90 -41.57 22.41 16.53
CA ILE A 90 -42.59 21.58 17.16
C ILE A 90 -43.80 22.42 17.57
N VAL A 91 -45.03 21.98 17.23
CA VAL A 91 -46.23 22.11 18.07
C VAL A 91 -47.13 20.87 17.89
N SER A 92 -47.62 20.36 19.01
CA SER A 92 -48.51 19.21 19.19
C SER A 92 -49.97 19.49 18.82
N GLY A 93 -50.76 18.43 18.61
CA GLY A 93 -52.22 18.56 18.56
C GLY A 93 -52.94 17.30 18.11
N SER A 94 -53.64 16.66 19.04
CA SER A 94 -54.41 15.43 18.91
C SER A 94 -55.82 15.64 18.35
N ASN A 95 -56.42 14.51 17.91
CA ASN A 95 -57.86 14.17 17.79
C ASN A 95 -58.63 14.40 16.47
N LYS A 96 -59.22 13.25 16.02
CA LYS A 96 -60.56 13.04 15.40
C LYS A 96 -60.77 13.69 14.01
N GLU A 97 -61.40 13.07 13.02
CA GLU A 97 -62.53 12.15 13.00
C GLU A 97 -62.69 11.57 11.56
N TYR A 98 -63.30 10.40 11.45
CA TYR A 98 -63.63 9.72 10.19
C TYR A 98 -64.69 10.49 9.38
N ARG A 99 -64.44 10.69 8.07
CA ARG A 99 -65.50 10.92 7.07
C ARG A 99 -65.37 9.90 5.94
N LYS A 100 -66.31 8.95 5.90
CA LYS A 100 -66.50 7.99 4.79
C LYS A 100 -66.94 8.76 3.54
N MET A 101 -66.14 8.69 2.48
CA MET A 101 -66.55 9.10 1.13
C MET A 101 -66.45 7.90 0.19
N ARG A 102 -67.57 7.64 -0.49
CA ARG A 102 -67.90 6.45 -1.29
C ARG A 102 -66.96 6.35 -2.50
N ARG A 103 -66.12 5.31 -2.58
CA ARG A 103 -65.24 5.03 -3.73
C ARG A 103 -66.06 4.59 -4.94
N ARG A 104 -65.87 5.27 -6.08
CA ARG A 104 -66.11 4.68 -7.42
C ARG A 104 -65.04 3.60 -7.65
N PRO A 105 -65.31 2.50 -8.39
CA PRO A 105 -64.28 1.53 -8.72
C PRO A 105 -63.28 2.21 -9.67
N GLY A 106 -62.11 2.56 -9.14
CA GLY A 106 -60.99 3.04 -9.92
C GLY A 106 -60.39 1.86 -10.66
N LYS A 107 -60.25 1.99 -11.98
CA LYS A 107 -59.47 1.11 -12.86
C LYS A 107 -58.16 0.70 -12.19
N SER A 108 -57.82 -0.58 -12.25
CA SER A 108 -56.51 -1.11 -11.86
C SER A 108 -55.42 -0.37 -12.62
N LYS A 109 -54.74 0.57 -11.96
CA LYS A 109 -53.43 1.04 -12.39
C LYS A 109 -52.47 -0.10 -12.08
N GLU A 110 -51.81 -0.65 -13.09
CA GLU A 110 -50.62 -1.48 -12.89
C GLU A 110 -49.68 -0.72 -11.96
N LYS A 111 -49.43 -1.29 -10.78
CA LYS A 111 -48.55 -0.71 -9.78
C LYS A 111 -47.13 -0.99 -10.29
N GLN A 112 -46.42 0.04 -10.75
CA GLN A 112 -45.03 -0.11 -11.17
C GLN A 112 -44.19 -0.43 -9.92
N LEU A 113 -43.46 -1.54 -9.98
CA LEU A 113 -42.56 -2.03 -8.93
C LEU A 113 -41.39 -1.04 -8.76
N GLU A 114 -41.16 -0.56 -7.53
CA GLU A 114 -40.06 0.38 -7.22
C GLU A 114 -38.74 -0.36 -6.98
N LEU A 115 -37.68 -0.01 -7.70
CA LEU A 115 -36.35 -0.61 -7.53
C LEU A 115 -35.47 0.30 -6.67
N SER A 116 -35.03 -0.19 -5.52
CA SER A 116 -34.12 0.49 -4.62
C SER A 116 -32.76 -0.21 -4.64
N VAL A 117 -31.72 0.51 -5.06
CA VAL A 117 -30.35 -0.02 -5.17
C VAL A 117 -29.41 0.84 -4.34
N SER A 118 -28.62 0.18 -3.48
CA SER A 118 -27.52 0.80 -2.74
C SER A 118 -26.18 0.32 -3.30
N ILE A 119 -25.31 1.25 -3.70
CA ILE A 119 -23.94 0.96 -4.12
C ILE A 119 -22.99 1.50 -3.05
N CYS A 120 -22.18 0.62 -2.46
CA CYS A 120 -21.26 0.92 -1.38
C CYS A 120 -19.81 0.60 -1.79
N ILE A 121 -18.87 1.37 -1.24
CA ILE A 121 -17.43 1.12 -1.35
C ILE A 121 -16.92 0.89 0.07
N GLU A 122 -16.15 -0.17 0.27
CA GLU A 122 -15.55 -0.52 1.56
C GLU A 122 -14.52 0.54 2.01
N GLU A 123 -14.32 0.72 3.33
CA GLU A 123 -13.54 1.84 3.89
C GLU A 123 -12.01 1.69 3.71
N GLU A 124 -11.50 0.46 3.69
CA GLU A 124 -10.08 0.14 3.49
C GLU A 124 -9.67 0.12 2.00
N LEU A 125 -10.62 0.27 1.07
CA LEU A 125 -10.34 0.46 -0.35
C LEU A 125 -9.66 1.82 -0.60
N PRO A 126 -8.58 1.88 -1.41
CA PRO A 126 -7.96 3.15 -1.79
C PRO A 126 -8.96 4.11 -2.45
N ASP A 127 -8.81 5.42 -2.16
CA ASP A 127 -9.58 6.49 -2.79
C ASP A 127 -9.20 6.62 -4.28
N ASP A 128 -9.79 5.78 -5.14
CA ASP A 128 -9.54 5.75 -6.59
C ASP A 128 -10.69 6.43 -7.37
N PRO A 129 -10.39 7.41 -8.26
CA PRO A 129 -11.39 8.05 -9.11
C PRO A 129 -12.07 7.09 -10.12
N GLU A 130 -11.38 6.06 -10.59
CA GLU A 130 -11.97 5.03 -11.46
C GLU A 130 -13.02 4.21 -10.72
N ILE A 131 -12.72 3.76 -9.49
CA ILE A 131 -13.65 3.02 -8.63
C ILE A 131 -14.88 3.88 -8.30
N SER A 132 -14.66 5.15 -7.99
CA SER A 132 -15.75 6.12 -7.76
C SER A 132 -16.62 6.28 -9.01
N SER A 133 -16.02 6.39 -10.19
CA SER A 133 -16.75 6.46 -11.46
C SER A 133 -17.52 5.19 -11.75
N ILE A 134 -16.96 4.02 -11.44
CA ILE A 134 -17.63 2.72 -11.58
C ILE A 134 -18.84 2.65 -10.66
N ALA A 135 -18.72 3.05 -9.39
CA ALA A 135 -19.82 3.08 -8.45
C ALA A 135 -20.97 3.99 -8.93
N GLU A 136 -20.66 5.15 -9.50
CA GLU A 136 -21.67 6.03 -10.13
C GLU A 136 -22.36 5.35 -11.32
N LEU A 137 -21.61 4.68 -12.18
CA LEU A 137 -22.17 3.93 -13.30
C LEU A 137 -23.07 2.78 -12.83
N LEU A 138 -22.70 2.08 -11.75
CA LEU A 138 -23.48 0.98 -11.19
C LEU A 138 -24.84 1.43 -10.66
N ARG A 139 -24.98 2.67 -10.18
CA ARG A 139 -26.29 3.21 -9.77
C ARG A 139 -27.31 3.25 -10.91
N LEU A 140 -26.86 3.29 -12.16
CA LEU A 140 -27.71 3.17 -13.34
C LEU A 140 -27.72 1.73 -13.90
N ASN A 141 -26.57 1.07 -13.97
CA ASN A 141 -26.45 -0.26 -14.56
C ASN A 141 -27.28 -1.30 -13.79
N VAL A 142 -27.24 -1.28 -12.45
CA VAL A 142 -27.88 -2.31 -11.62
C VAL A 142 -29.41 -2.29 -11.76
N PRO A 143 -30.13 -1.14 -11.62
CA PRO A 143 -31.57 -1.10 -11.89
C PRO A 143 -31.95 -1.54 -13.31
N MET A 144 -31.13 -1.24 -14.32
CA MET A 144 -31.37 -1.67 -15.70
C MET A 144 -31.28 -3.19 -15.85
N ALA A 145 -30.26 -3.81 -15.25
CA ALA A 145 -30.09 -5.26 -15.24
C ALA A 145 -31.22 -5.96 -14.45
N MET A 146 -31.58 -5.43 -13.28
CA MET A 146 -32.71 -5.94 -12.48
C MET A 146 -34.00 -5.94 -13.30
N LYS A 147 -34.32 -4.84 -13.97
CA LYS A 147 -35.53 -4.74 -14.77
C LYS A 147 -35.59 -5.81 -15.87
N LEU A 148 -34.50 -5.98 -16.63
CA LEU A 148 -34.45 -6.99 -17.70
C LEU A 148 -34.54 -8.41 -17.17
N ALA A 149 -33.84 -8.71 -16.07
CA ALA A 149 -33.90 -10.02 -15.45
C ALA A 149 -35.32 -10.34 -14.93
N PHE A 150 -36.00 -9.35 -14.34
CA PHE A 150 -37.36 -9.50 -13.81
C PHE A 150 -38.40 -9.70 -14.91
N ASP A 151 -38.34 -8.90 -15.98
CA ASP A 151 -39.25 -9.02 -17.12
C ASP A 151 -39.21 -10.44 -17.69
N ARG A 152 -38.01 -11.02 -17.87
CA ARG A 152 -37.88 -12.37 -18.42
C ARG A 152 -38.30 -13.46 -17.43
N ILE A 153 -37.95 -13.35 -16.15
CA ILE A 153 -38.32 -14.35 -15.12
C ILE A 153 -39.84 -14.49 -14.97
N THR A 154 -40.58 -13.40 -15.09
CA THR A 154 -42.05 -13.45 -15.00
C THR A 154 -42.71 -14.17 -16.18
N ASP A 155 -42.07 -14.17 -17.36
CA ASP A 155 -42.61 -14.74 -18.59
C ASP A 155 -42.17 -16.20 -18.85
N SER A 156 -41.19 -16.73 -18.11
CA SER A 156 -40.56 -18.03 -18.38
C SER A 156 -40.60 -19.00 -17.20
N ASN A 157 -40.88 -20.28 -17.48
CA ASN A 157 -40.81 -21.38 -16.50
C ASN A 157 -39.42 -22.05 -16.53
N TYR A 158 -38.49 -21.58 -15.69
CA TYR A 158 -37.20 -22.27 -15.45
C TYR A 158 -37.39 -23.51 -14.58
N LYS A 159 -36.73 -24.61 -14.94
CA LYS A 159 -36.86 -25.88 -14.21
C LYS A 159 -35.85 -26.02 -13.07
N THR A 160 -34.69 -25.39 -13.20
CA THR A 160 -33.56 -25.57 -12.29
C THR A 160 -33.41 -24.46 -11.25
N ARG A 161 -34.11 -23.32 -11.44
CA ARG A 161 -34.13 -22.17 -10.54
C ARG A 161 -34.85 -22.46 -9.22
N ASP A 162 -34.35 -21.91 -8.11
CA ASP A 162 -35.11 -21.81 -6.86
C ASP A 162 -36.38 -20.99 -7.10
N THR A 163 -37.51 -21.60 -6.74
CA THR A 163 -38.85 -21.04 -6.95
C THR A 163 -39.34 -20.27 -5.73
N SER A 164 -38.44 -19.84 -4.85
CA SER A 164 -38.76 -18.95 -3.73
C SER A 164 -39.34 -17.61 -4.22
N ILE A 165 -38.79 -17.06 -5.32
CA ILE A 165 -39.27 -15.83 -5.96
C ILE A 165 -40.03 -16.18 -7.26
N ARG A 166 -41.35 -16.37 -7.16
CA ARG A 166 -42.23 -16.74 -8.30
C ARG A 166 -42.97 -15.57 -8.94
N ASP A 167 -43.32 -14.56 -8.15
CA ASP A 167 -44.14 -13.43 -8.58
C ASP A 167 -43.66 -12.15 -7.90
N LEU A 168 -43.15 -11.22 -8.71
CA LEU A 168 -42.72 -9.90 -8.25
C LEU A 168 -43.90 -8.93 -8.13
N GLY A 169 -45.06 -9.23 -8.73
CA GLY A 169 -46.27 -8.41 -8.67
C GLY A 169 -46.91 -8.33 -7.28
N GLY A 170 -46.44 -9.15 -6.34
CA GLY A 170 -46.82 -9.10 -4.92
C GLY A 170 -46.09 -8.04 -4.09
N PHE A 171 -45.03 -7.42 -4.62
CA PHE A 171 -44.19 -6.47 -3.88
C PHE A 171 -44.36 -5.03 -4.40
N ASP A 172 -44.27 -4.08 -3.47
CA ASP A 172 -44.31 -2.64 -3.76
C ASP A 172 -42.92 -2.13 -4.15
N SER A 173 -41.87 -2.67 -3.53
CA SER A 173 -40.48 -2.35 -3.85
C SER A 173 -39.54 -3.55 -3.71
N VAL A 174 -38.41 -3.51 -4.42
CA VAL A 174 -37.32 -4.50 -4.34
C VAL A 174 -36.03 -3.79 -3.95
N GLU A 175 -35.33 -4.32 -2.95
CA GLU A 175 -34.06 -3.80 -2.43
C GLU A 175 -32.89 -4.72 -2.78
N LEU A 176 -31.82 -4.15 -3.35
CA LEU A 176 -30.55 -4.82 -3.65
C LEU A 176 -29.39 -3.93 -3.20
N SER A 177 -28.39 -4.53 -2.56
CA SER A 177 -27.13 -3.84 -2.26
C SER A 177 -25.97 -4.44 -3.04
N VAL A 178 -25.06 -3.58 -3.49
CA VAL A 178 -23.79 -3.99 -4.12
C VAL A 178 -22.64 -3.33 -3.35
N LEU A 179 -21.74 -4.14 -2.82
CA LEU A 179 -20.54 -3.69 -2.12
C LEU A 179 -19.30 -3.99 -2.97
N LEU A 180 -18.53 -2.96 -3.26
CA LEU A 180 -17.20 -3.09 -3.83
C LEU A 180 -16.16 -3.15 -2.71
N CYS A 181 -15.31 -4.17 -2.71
CA CYS A 181 -14.32 -4.42 -1.66
C CYS A 181 -12.95 -4.88 -2.20
N ASN A 182 -11.95 -5.00 -1.32
CA ASN A 182 -10.65 -5.58 -1.62
C ASN A 182 -10.62 -7.11 -1.37
N ASP A 183 -9.55 -7.80 -1.80
CA ASP A 183 -9.41 -9.25 -1.66
C ASP A 183 -9.34 -9.71 -0.20
N GLU A 184 -8.75 -8.90 0.68
CA GLU A 184 -8.63 -9.24 2.10
C GLU A 184 -10.02 -9.29 2.76
N PHE A 185 -10.86 -8.32 2.46
CA PHE A 185 -12.22 -8.22 2.95
C PHE A 185 -13.08 -9.36 2.43
N ILE A 186 -13.06 -9.63 1.11
CA ILE A 186 -13.86 -10.72 0.54
C ILE A 186 -13.37 -12.09 1.02
N ARG A 187 -12.07 -12.30 1.24
CA ARG A 187 -11.54 -13.55 1.80
C ARG A 187 -12.05 -13.78 3.22
N LYS A 188 -12.06 -12.72 4.07
CA LYS A 188 -12.62 -12.80 5.43
C LYS A 188 -14.10 -13.20 5.37
N LEU A 189 -14.87 -12.55 4.50
CA LEU A 189 -16.28 -12.90 4.30
C LEU A 189 -16.47 -14.33 3.77
N ASN A 190 -15.67 -14.75 2.80
CA ASN A 190 -15.75 -16.09 2.23
C ASN A 190 -15.47 -17.16 3.28
N LYS A 191 -14.48 -16.93 4.14
CA LYS A 191 -14.18 -17.80 5.27
C LYS A 191 -15.33 -17.84 6.28
N GLU A 192 -15.94 -16.71 6.59
CA GLU A 192 -17.04 -16.65 7.57
C GLU A 192 -18.33 -17.31 7.07
N TRP A 193 -18.64 -17.17 5.77
CA TRP A 193 -19.90 -17.64 5.18
C TRP A 193 -19.81 -19.03 4.55
N ARG A 194 -18.69 -19.36 3.90
CA ARG A 194 -18.48 -20.61 3.17
C ARG A 194 -17.43 -21.54 3.80
N ASP A 195 -16.74 -21.10 4.85
CA ASP A 195 -15.58 -21.81 5.45
C ASP A 195 -14.42 -22.00 4.46
N GLU A 196 -14.29 -21.09 3.49
CA GLU A 196 -13.25 -21.08 2.45
C GLU A 196 -12.27 -19.90 2.66
N ASP A 197 -11.01 -20.19 2.97
CA ASP A 197 -9.98 -19.18 3.29
C ASP A 197 -9.19 -18.71 2.06
N HIS A 198 -9.91 -18.31 1.00
CA HIS A 198 -9.35 -17.66 -0.19
C HIS A 198 -10.25 -16.53 -0.70
N SER A 199 -9.67 -15.55 -1.40
CA SER A 199 -10.43 -14.50 -2.07
C SER A 199 -11.22 -15.08 -3.24
N THR A 200 -12.49 -14.71 -3.36
CA THR A 200 -13.33 -15.00 -4.53
C THR A 200 -13.56 -13.73 -5.34
N ASP A 201 -14.16 -13.86 -6.51
CA ASP A 201 -14.56 -12.75 -7.37
C ASP A 201 -15.85 -12.06 -6.89
N VAL A 202 -16.90 -12.84 -6.65
CA VAL A 202 -18.21 -12.35 -6.19
C VAL A 202 -18.83 -13.27 -5.14
N LEU A 203 -19.51 -12.69 -4.16
CA LEU A 203 -20.38 -13.39 -3.22
C LEU A 203 -21.80 -12.83 -3.34
N SER A 204 -22.79 -13.72 -3.39
CA SER A 204 -24.21 -13.36 -3.45
C SER A 204 -24.93 -13.90 -2.22
N MET A 205 -25.42 -13.01 -1.36
CA MET A 205 -26.03 -13.36 -0.08
C MET A 205 -27.52 -13.01 -0.12
N SER A 206 -28.39 -14.00 -0.33
CA SER A 206 -29.83 -13.78 -0.35
C SER A 206 -30.37 -13.51 1.06
N GLU A 207 -31.14 -12.43 1.21
CA GLU A 207 -31.84 -12.07 2.45
C GLU A 207 -33.34 -12.36 2.39
N HIS A 208 -33.80 -13.06 1.35
CA HIS A 208 -35.21 -13.38 1.19
C HIS A 208 -35.68 -14.37 2.26
N ILE A 209 -36.69 -13.98 3.06
CA ILE A 209 -37.36 -14.85 4.04
C ILE A 209 -38.79 -15.12 3.55
N PRO A 210 -39.07 -16.29 2.92
CA PRO A 210 -40.37 -16.60 2.31
C PRO A 210 -41.57 -16.56 3.27
N GLU A 211 -41.32 -16.72 4.57
CA GLU A 211 -42.36 -16.82 5.61
C GLU A 211 -42.91 -15.46 6.07
N LEU A 212 -42.31 -14.35 5.63
CA LEU A 212 -42.69 -12.99 6.00
C LEU A 212 -43.39 -12.27 4.83
N ASN A 213 -44.70 -12.04 4.97
CA ASN A 213 -45.49 -11.23 4.02
C ASN A 213 -45.19 -9.72 4.19
N LEU A 214 -44.00 -9.29 3.78
CA LEU A 214 -43.63 -7.88 3.71
C LEU A 214 -43.92 -7.33 2.30
N PRO A 215 -44.33 -6.05 2.19
CA PRO A 215 -44.54 -5.40 0.89
C PRO A 215 -43.22 -5.07 0.18
N VAL A 216 -42.06 -5.30 0.81
CA VAL A 216 -40.73 -5.04 0.25
C VAL A 216 -39.99 -6.36 0.11
N LEU A 217 -39.48 -6.65 -1.08
CA LEU A 217 -38.60 -7.80 -1.33
C LEU A 217 -37.15 -7.38 -1.12
N MET A 218 -36.51 -7.92 -0.09
CA MET A 218 -35.06 -7.79 0.10
C MET A 218 -34.38 -8.90 -0.69
N LEU A 219 -33.77 -8.56 -1.83
CA LEU A 219 -33.10 -9.52 -2.70
C LEU A 219 -31.82 -10.04 -2.02
N GLY A 220 -31.06 -9.12 -1.41
CA GLY A 220 -29.84 -9.40 -0.67
C GLY A 220 -28.67 -8.54 -1.10
N ASP A 221 -27.47 -9.06 -0.87
CA ASP A 221 -26.21 -8.36 -1.09
C ASP A 221 -25.35 -9.05 -2.15
N ILE A 222 -24.75 -8.27 -3.04
CA ILE A 222 -23.70 -8.70 -3.98
C ILE A 222 -22.40 -8.04 -3.56
N VAL A 223 -21.39 -8.84 -3.20
CA VAL A 223 -20.07 -8.35 -2.79
C VAL A 223 -19.07 -8.70 -3.88
N ILE A 224 -18.42 -7.70 -4.48
CA ILE A 224 -17.49 -7.87 -5.61
C ILE A 224 -16.10 -7.41 -5.18
N SER A 225 -15.10 -8.29 -5.32
CA SER A 225 -13.70 -7.89 -5.18
C SER A 225 -13.25 -7.14 -6.42
N ILE A 226 -12.87 -5.87 -6.26
CA ILE A 226 -12.32 -5.07 -7.35
C ILE A 226 -10.98 -5.64 -7.81
N GLU A 227 -10.17 -6.15 -6.89
CA GLU A 227 -8.85 -6.69 -7.19
C GLU A 227 -8.94 -8.00 -7.98
N THR A 228 -9.93 -8.86 -7.67
CA THR A 228 -10.22 -10.05 -8.48
C THR A 228 -10.82 -9.69 -9.82
N ALA A 229 -11.78 -8.77 -9.87
CA ALA A 229 -12.38 -8.32 -11.13
C ALA A 229 -11.31 -7.72 -12.06
N ALA A 230 -10.37 -6.95 -11.53
CA ALA A 230 -9.27 -6.39 -12.32
C ALA A 230 -8.38 -7.49 -12.94
N ARG A 231 -8.10 -8.59 -12.20
CA ARG A 231 -7.38 -9.77 -12.75
C ARG A 231 -8.09 -10.35 -13.94
N GLN A 232 -9.36 -10.67 -13.74
CA GLN A 232 -10.19 -11.35 -14.73
C GLN A 232 -10.36 -10.47 -15.98
N ALA A 233 -10.52 -9.16 -15.80
CA ALA A 233 -10.60 -8.21 -16.91
C ALA A 233 -9.35 -8.24 -17.80
N GLU A 234 -8.16 -8.26 -17.20
CA GLU A 234 -6.89 -8.34 -17.94
C GLU A 234 -6.73 -9.70 -18.63
N GLU A 235 -6.97 -10.79 -17.92
CA GLU A 235 -6.88 -12.16 -18.45
C GLU A 235 -7.83 -12.37 -19.64
N ARG A 236 -9.01 -11.74 -19.61
CA ARG A 236 -10.05 -11.85 -20.64
C ARG A 236 -10.00 -10.74 -21.70
N GLY A 237 -9.10 -9.77 -21.53
CA GLY A 237 -8.85 -8.70 -22.51
C GLY A 237 -9.99 -7.67 -22.64
N HIS A 238 -10.71 -7.37 -21.56
CA HIS A 238 -11.74 -6.32 -21.53
C HIS A 238 -11.52 -5.33 -20.36
N THR A 239 -12.42 -4.36 -20.19
CA THR A 239 -12.24 -3.30 -19.18
C THR A 239 -12.72 -3.71 -17.79
N LEU A 240 -12.23 -3.08 -16.72
CA LEU A 240 -12.67 -3.37 -15.34
C LEU A 240 -14.18 -3.20 -15.16
N ILE A 241 -14.78 -2.16 -15.75
CA ILE A 241 -16.23 -1.96 -15.70
C ILE A 241 -17.00 -3.08 -16.42
N ASP A 242 -16.43 -3.66 -17.49
CA ASP A 242 -17.03 -4.79 -18.18
C ASP A 242 -17.03 -6.04 -17.29
N GLU A 243 -15.92 -6.35 -16.63
CA GLU A 243 -15.85 -7.48 -15.68
C GLU A 243 -16.77 -7.29 -14.48
N ILE A 244 -16.79 -6.09 -13.88
CA ILE A 244 -17.71 -5.79 -12.76
C ILE A 244 -19.18 -5.94 -13.19
N ARG A 245 -19.53 -5.58 -14.43
CA ARG A 245 -20.88 -5.82 -14.96
C ARG A 245 -21.19 -7.31 -15.09
N ILE A 246 -20.23 -8.12 -15.56
CA ILE A 246 -20.37 -9.57 -15.64
C ILE A 246 -20.61 -10.16 -14.24
N LEU A 247 -19.75 -9.84 -13.27
CA LEU A 247 -19.86 -10.32 -11.89
C LEU A 247 -21.16 -9.85 -11.21
N MET A 248 -21.59 -8.61 -11.48
CA MET A 248 -22.85 -8.08 -10.97
C MET A 248 -24.07 -8.83 -11.54
N VAL A 249 -24.08 -9.11 -12.85
CA VAL A 249 -25.16 -9.89 -13.47
C VAL A 249 -25.18 -11.32 -12.95
N HIS A 250 -24.01 -11.96 -12.85
CA HIS A 250 -23.87 -13.30 -12.28
C HIS A 250 -24.44 -13.36 -10.85
N GLY A 251 -24.04 -12.42 -10.00
CA GLY A 251 -24.53 -12.36 -8.62
C GLY A 251 -26.03 -12.06 -8.53
N LEU A 252 -26.55 -11.19 -9.40
CA LEU A 252 -27.99 -10.90 -9.49
C LEU A 252 -28.79 -12.16 -9.84
N LEU A 253 -28.32 -13.00 -10.77
CA LEU A 253 -28.99 -14.24 -11.15
C LEU A 253 -29.00 -15.24 -10.00
N HIS A 254 -27.91 -15.35 -9.25
CA HIS A 254 -27.89 -16.15 -8.00
C HIS A 254 -28.93 -15.67 -6.99
N LEU A 255 -29.06 -14.35 -6.78
CA LEU A 255 -30.08 -13.80 -5.89
C LEU A 255 -31.52 -14.02 -6.41
N LEU A 256 -31.69 -14.26 -7.72
CA LEU A 256 -32.97 -14.61 -8.35
C LEU A 256 -33.26 -16.12 -8.34
N GLY A 257 -32.37 -16.90 -7.75
CA GLY A 257 -32.52 -18.34 -7.54
C GLY A 257 -31.85 -19.21 -8.60
N PHE A 258 -31.09 -18.65 -9.55
CA PHE A 258 -30.30 -19.48 -10.45
C PHE A 258 -29.10 -20.07 -9.70
N ASP A 259 -28.74 -21.29 -10.02
CA ASP A 259 -27.63 -21.98 -9.38
C ASP A 259 -26.98 -22.95 -10.36
N HIS A 260 -25.86 -22.51 -10.92
CA HIS A 260 -25.09 -23.25 -11.92
C HIS A 260 -24.35 -24.46 -11.32
N GLU A 261 -24.23 -24.58 -9.98
CA GLU A 261 -23.53 -25.70 -9.35
C GLU A 261 -24.40 -26.98 -9.27
N ILE A 262 -25.70 -26.91 -9.58
CA ILE A 262 -26.64 -28.03 -9.40
C ILE A 262 -26.44 -29.13 -10.46
N ASN A 263 -26.43 -28.77 -11.74
CA ASN A 263 -26.23 -29.68 -12.88
C ASN A 263 -26.00 -28.88 -14.18
N GLU A 264 -25.55 -29.57 -15.24
CA GLU A 264 -25.28 -28.98 -16.56
C GLU A 264 -26.47 -28.20 -17.15
N ASN A 265 -27.72 -28.66 -16.98
CA ASN A 265 -28.87 -27.89 -17.48
C ASN A 265 -29.08 -26.59 -16.71
N ALA A 266 -28.72 -26.55 -15.42
CA ALA A 266 -28.84 -25.35 -14.60
C ALA A 266 -27.75 -24.33 -14.96
N GLU A 267 -26.55 -24.82 -15.26
CA GLU A 267 -25.45 -24.04 -15.81
C GLU A 267 -25.81 -23.43 -17.18
N GLU A 268 -26.33 -24.23 -18.12
CA GLU A 268 -26.78 -23.75 -19.44
C GLU A 268 -27.91 -22.71 -19.31
N GLU A 269 -28.92 -22.96 -18.45
CA GLU A 269 -30.02 -22.02 -18.20
C GLU A 269 -29.48 -20.68 -17.67
N MET A 270 -28.54 -20.70 -16.71
CA MET A 270 -27.95 -19.48 -16.15
C MET A 270 -27.05 -18.75 -17.15
N GLU A 271 -26.26 -19.47 -17.96
CA GLU A 271 -25.42 -18.89 -19.01
C GLU A 271 -26.25 -18.14 -20.06
N GLU A 272 -27.37 -18.74 -20.51
CA GLU A 272 -28.29 -18.09 -21.45
C GLU A 272 -28.89 -16.78 -20.90
N GLU A 273 -29.17 -16.73 -19.59
CA GLU A 273 -29.64 -15.53 -18.93
C GLU A 273 -28.54 -14.46 -18.78
N GLU A 274 -27.32 -14.86 -18.41
CA GLU A 274 -26.17 -13.94 -18.36
C GLU A 274 -25.95 -13.28 -19.72
N GLU A 275 -25.87 -14.08 -20.78
CA GLU A 275 -25.64 -13.57 -22.13
C GLU A 275 -26.78 -12.65 -22.59
N PHE A 276 -28.02 -12.97 -22.24
CA PHE A 276 -29.16 -12.16 -22.62
C PHE A 276 -29.12 -10.78 -21.96
N VAL A 277 -28.86 -10.71 -20.65
CA VAL A 277 -28.79 -9.43 -19.93
C VAL A 277 -27.63 -8.60 -20.46
N LEU A 278 -26.44 -9.19 -20.63
CA LEU A 278 -25.27 -8.50 -21.15
C LEU A 278 -25.50 -7.96 -22.58
N LYS A 279 -26.03 -8.78 -23.50
CA LYS A 279 -26.30 -8.38 -24.89
C LYS A 279 -27.39 -7.31 -24.99
N SER A 280 -28.47 -7.46 -24.22
CA SER A 280 -29.61 -6.52 -24.24
C SER A 280 -29.23 -5.13 -23.76
N LEU A 281 -28.25 -5.03 -22.85
CA LEU A 281 -27.71 -3.76 -22.35
C LEU A 281 -26.53 -3.24 -23.18
N GLY A 282 -26.09 -4.00 -24.21
CA GLY A 282 -24.95 -3.64 -25.04
C GLY A 282 -23.62 -3.66 -24.29
N TRP A 283 -23.52 -4.44 -23.22
CA TRP A 283 -22.31 -4.58 -22.42
C TRP A 283 -21.36 -5.60 -23.05
N LYS A 284 -20.06 -5.29 -23.03
CA LYS A 284 -19.03 -6.15 -23.62
C LYS A 284 -18.66 -7.25 -22.63
N GLY A 285 -18.40 -8.44 -23.15
CA GLY A 285 -18.04 -9.60 -22.34
C GLY A 285 -18.82 -10.85 -22.74
N LYS A 286 -18.32 -12.01 -22.32
CA LYS A 286 -19.08 -13.25 -22.27
C LYS A 286 -19.55 -13.46 -20.83
N GLY A 287 -20.60 -14.27 -20.62
CA GLY A 287 -21.02 -14.66 -19.27
C GLY A 287 -19.86 -15.27 -18.48
N LEU A 288 -19.96 -15.25 -17.15
CA LEU A 288 -18.91 -15.77 -16.27
C LEU A 288 -18.72 -17.28 -16.49
N ILE A 289 -19.83 -18.00 -16.66
CA ILE A 289 -19.89 -19.44 -16.94
C ILE A 289 -19.18 -19.75 -18.26
N ARG A 290 -19.56 -19.06 -19.33
CA ARG A 290 -18.93 -19.21 -20.65
C ARG A 290 -17.43 -18.91 -20.62
N SER A 291 -17.04 -17.91 -19.84
CA SER A 291 -15.65 -17.50 -19.69
C SER A 291 -14.82 -18.56 -18.96
N ALA A 292 -15.41 -19.28 -18.00
CA ALA A 292 -14.76 -20.42 -17.33
C ALA A 292 -14.56 -21.60 -18.30
N TYR A 293 -15.57 -21.94 -19.10
CA TYR A 293 -15.47 -23.01 -20.09
C TYR A 293 -14.39 -22.75 -21.17
N ASP A 294 -14.32 -21.52 -21.67
CA ASP A 294 -13.29 -21.11 -22.63
C ASP A 294 -11.88 -21.19 -22.00
N ALA A 295 -11.72 -20.87 -20.71
CA ALA A 295 -10.45 -20.97 -20.01
C ALA A 295 -10.00 -22.43 -19.84
N GLU A 296 -10.92 -23.34 -19.49
CA GLU A 296 -10.64 -24.78 -19.38
C GLU A 296 -10.30 -25.42 -20.74
N THR A 297 -11.04 -25.03 -21.79
CA THR A 297 -10.80 -25.52 -23.15
C THR A 297 -9.44 -25.07 -23.68
N ASN A 298 -9.06 -23.81 -23.42
CA ASN A 298 -7.74 -23.30 -23.79
C ASN A 298 -6.61 -23.93 -22.97
N ALA A 299 -6.83 -24.22 -21.68
CA ALA A 299 -5.86 -24.94 -20.84
C ALA A 299 -5.61 -26.38 -21.33
N ASN A 300 -6.66 -27.06 -21.79
CA ASN A 300 -6.58 -28.42 -22.34
C ASN A 300 -5.89 -28.46 -23.73
N LEU A 301 -6.10 -27.45 -24.58
CA LEU A 301 -5.39 -27.33 -25.87
C LEU A 301 -3.89 -27.08 -25.71
N HIS A 302 -3.46 -26.46 -24.61
CA HIS A 302 -2.04 -26.24 -24.30
C HIS A 302 -1.32 -27.49 -23.75
N MET A 303 -2.04 -28.50 -23.23
CA MET A 303 -1.46 -29.74 -22.72
C MET A 303 -1.09 -30.74 -23.83
N GLU A 304 -1.75 -30.71 -24.99
CA GLU A 304 -1.46 -31.64 -26.10
C GLU A 304 -0.33 -31.17 -27.03
N ASN A 305 0.09 -29.90 -26.94
CA ASN A 305 1.11 -29.31 -27.80
C ASN A 305 2.27 -28.68 -27.00
N SER A 306 2.97 -29.45 -26.17
CA SER A 306 4.38 -29.14 -25.82
C SER A 306 5.05 -30.23 -24.97
N ASN A 307 5.71 -31.18 -25.65
CA ASN A 307 6.82 -31.92 -25.05
C ASN A 307 8.06 -31.02 -25.08
N GLY A 308 8.47 -30.48 -23.92
CA GLY A 308 9.81 -29.90 -23.78
C GLY A 308 9.92 -28.74 -22.78
N SER A 309 10.20 -29.08 -21.52
CA SER A 309 10.93 -28.28 -20.52
C SER A 309 10.55 -26.81 -20.32
N LEU A 310 9.65 -26.55 -19.37
CA LEU A 310 9.60 -25.28 -18.63
C LEU A 310 9.24 -25.56 -17.17
N LEU A 311 10.09 -25.04 -16.30
CA LEU A 311 10.03 -25.19 -14.85
C LEU A 311 8.69 -24.66 -14.32
N LYS A 312 8.08 -25.45 -13.43
CA LYS A 312 6.90 -25.09 -12.65
C LYS A 312 7.22 -23.88 -11.76
N ASP A 313 6.92 -22.69 -12.25
CA ASP A 313 6.76 -21.52 -11.39
C ASP A 313 5.49 -21.73 -10.55
N LYS A 314 5.71 -22.02 -9.27
CA LYS A 314 4.67 -21.91 -8.25
C LYS A 314 4.16 -20.47 -8.28
N LYS A 315 2.96 -20.26 -8.86
CA LYS A 315 2.15 -19.06 -8.67
C LYS A 315 2.07 -18.80 -7.17
N LYS A 316 2.82 -17.80 -6.70
CA LYS A 316 2.63 -17.23 -5.37
C LYS A 316 1.33 -16.43 -5.42
N GLU A 317 0.28 -16.97 -4.82
CA GLU A 317 -0.82 -16.18 -4.28
C GLU A 317 -0.22 -15.06 -3.41
N GLY A 318 -0.54 -13.80 -3.73
CA GLY A 318 -0.11 -12.63 -2.96
C GLY A 318 0.71 -11.55 -3.70
N SER A 319 0.84 -11.60 -5.03
CA SER A 319 1.44 -10.47 -5.76
C SER A 319 0.35 -9.51 -6.24
N LEU A 320 0.11 -8.45 -5.46
CA LEU A 320 -0.74 -7.31 -5.80
C LEU A 320 -0.29 -6.69 -7.14
N ARG A 321 -0.96 -7.03 -8.24
CA ARG A 321 -0.63 -6.58 -9.61
C ARG A 321 -1.57 -5.48 -10.15
N PHE A 322 -2.50 -4.97 -9.35
CA PHE A 322 -3.69 -4.27 -9.87
C PHE A 322 -3.60 -2.76 -10.02
N TYR A 323 -2.40 -2.20 -9.97
CA TYR A 323 -2.19 -0.81 -10.39
C TYR A 323 -1.01 -0.75 -11.34
N LYS A 324 -1.30 -0.41 -12.60
CA LYS A 324 -0.26 -0.07 -13.55
C LYS A 324 0.44 1.18 -13.02
N PRO A 325 1.74 1.13 -12.73
CA PRO A 325 2.42 2.27 -12.15
C PRO A 325 2.24 3.55 -12.97
N LYS A 326 1.87 4.65 -12.31
CA LYS A 326 1.78 5.98 -12.93
C LYS A 326 3.13 6.45 -13.47
N PHE A 327 4.21 5.96 -12.86
CA PHE A 327 5.59 6.28 -13.20
C PHE A 327 6.38 5.04 -13.62
N LYS A 328 7.43 5.23 -14.41
CA LYS A 328 8.40 4.17 -14.74
C LYS A 328 9.53 4.08 -13.72
N TYR A 329 9.88 5.20 -13.10
CA TYR A 329 10.99 5.29 -12.15
C TYR A 329 10.60 6.02 -10.87
N ILE A 330 11.19 5.59 -9.76
CA ILE A 330 11.20 6.33 -8.50
C ILE A 330 12.65 6.65 -8.17
N PHE A 331 12.97 7.93 -8.04
CA PHE A 331 14.24 8.40 -7.50
C PHE A 331 14.08 8.66 -6.01
N CYS A 332 14.87 7.98 -5.19
CA CYS A 332 14.71 8.04 -3.74
C CYS A 332 16.04 8.41 -3.07
N ASP A 333 15.99 9.38 -2.16
CA ASP A 333 17.08 9.62 -1.22
C ASP A 333 17.14 8.54 -0.13
N ILE A 334 18.29 8.47 0.56
CA ILE A 334 18.55 7.54 1.66
C ILE A 334 18.43 8.24 3.02
N ASP A 335 19.38 9.11 3.38
CA ASP A 335 19.44 9.70 4.71
C ASP A 335 18.29 10.70 4.89
N GLY A 336 17.56 10.65 6.01
CA GLY A 336 16.41 11.55 6.24
C GLY A 336 15.16 11.22 5.42
N THR A 337 15.25 10.32 4.44
CA THR A 337 14.14 9.91 3.59
C THR A 337 13.80 8.42 3.76
N LEU A 338 14.65 7.52 3.26
CA LEU A 338 14.46 6.08 3.39
C LEU A 338 14.88 5.56 4.78
N LEU A 339 15.91 6.20 5.36
CA LEU A 339 16.36 5.98 6.72
C LEU A 339 15.58 6.87 7.68
N ASN A 340 15.09 6.24 8.74
CA ASN A 340 14.47 6.94 9.86
C ASN A 340 15.51 7.66 10.73
N SER A 341 15.06 8.36 11.79
CA SER A 341 15.93 9.06 12.74
C SER A 341 16.95 8.16 13.47
N LYS A 342 16.76 6.84 13.44
CA LYS A 342 17.67 5.82 14.00
C LYS A 342 18.64 5.26 12.95
N SER A 343 18.72 5.87 11.76
CA SER A 343 19.54 5.41 10.63
C SER A 343 19.21 3.98 10.18
N GLN A 344 17.93 3.60 10.21
CA GLN A 344 17.45 2.29 9.82
C GLN A 344 16.38 2.38 8.74
N VAL A 345 16.39 1.45 7.79
CA VAL A 345 15.29 1.26 6.85
C VAL A 345 14.20 0.44 7.55
N SER A 346 12.97 0.95 7.58
CA SER A 346 11.85 0.20 8.15
C SER A 346 11.46 -0.98 7.26
N LEU A 347 10.85 -2.00 7.88
CA LEU A 347 10.34 -3.15 7.13
C LEU A 347 9.21 -2.75 6.17
N THR A 348 8.42 -1.74 6.53
CA THR A 348 7.35 -1.18 5.69
C THR A 348 7.92 -0.55 4.42
N ASN A 349 8.91 0.34 4.55
CA ASN A 349 9.58 0.96 3.41
C ASN A 349 10.23 -0.11 2.51
N ALA A 350 10.91 -1.10 3.11
CA ALA A 350 11.53 -2.17 2.35
C ALA A 350 10.52 -3.03 1.57
N ARG A 351 9.36 -3.35 2.17
CA ARG A 351 8.28 -4.06 1.48
C ARG A 351 7.69 -3.24 0.34
N ALA A 352 7.41 -1.96 0.58
CA ALA A 352 6.85 -1.06 -0.44
C ALA A 352 7.78 -0.94 -1.65
N LEU A 353 9.09 -0.83 -1.44
CA LEU A 353 10.08 -0.79 -2.53
C LEU A 353 10.16 -2.10 -3.32
N LYS A 354 10.13 -3.25 -2.63
CA LYS A 354 10.10 -4.58 -3.28
C LYS A 354 8.83 -4.76 -4.09
N GLU A 355 7.70 -4.31 -3.57
CA GLU A 355 6.40 -4.39 -4.21
C GLU A 355 6.30 -3.45 -5.42
N ALA A 356 6.76 -2.20 -5.31
CA ALA A 356 6.89 -1.29 -6.43
C ALA A 356 7.75 -1.93 -7.55
N SER A 357 8.88 -2.54 -7.17
CA SER A 357 9.77 -3.24 -8.12
C SER A 357 9.09 -4.43 -8.79
N SER A 358 8.33 -5.24 -8.04
CA SER A 358 7.61 -6.40 -8.59
C SER A 358 6.47 -6.01 -9.54
N ARG A 359 5.96 -4.79 -9.40
CA ARG A 359 4.97 -4.17 -10.30
C ARG A 359 5.59 -3.43 -11.49
N GLY A 360 6.93 -3.48 -11.64
CA GLY A 360 7.65 -2.93 -12.80
C GLY A 360 8.15 -1.49 -12.66
N LEU A 361 8.00 -0.86 -11.49
CA LEU A 361 8.69 0.40 -11.19
C LEU A 361 10.18 0.15 -10.99
N LYS A 362 11.01 0.97 -11.62
CA LYS A 362 12.46 0.94 -11.40
C LYS A 362 12.82 1.93 -10.32
N ILE A 363 13.28 1.42 -9.19
CA ILE A 363 13.79 2.25 -8.10
C ILE A 363 15.25 2.63 -8.39
N VAL A 364 15.58 3.90 -8.26
CA VAL A 364 16.93 4.45 -8.43
C VAL A 364 17.29 5.25 -7.20
N ILE A 365 18.46 4.95 -6.63
CA ILE A 365 18.96 5.67 -5.46
C ILE A 365 19.67 6.95 -5.90
N ALA A 366 19.36 8.07 -5.23
CA ALA A 366 20.03 9.34 -5.40
C ALA A 366 20.49 9.89 -4.04
N THR A 367 21.77 9.80 -3.71
CA THR A 367 22.28 10.02 -2.34
C THR A 367 23.59 10.82 -2.29
N GLY A 368 23.87 11.43 -1.15
CA GLY A 368 25.18 12.02 -0.81
C GLY A 368 26.27 11.00 -0.45
N LYS A 369 25.87 9.75 -0.18
CA LYS A 369 26.77 8.65 0.20
C LYS A 369 27.59 8.12 -0.97
N ALA A 370 28.71 7.45 -0.65
CA ALA A 370 29.37 6.58 -1.61
C ALA A 370 28.49 5.36 -1.93
N ARG A 371 28.64 4.79 -3.12
CA ARG A 371 27.85 3.62 -3.55
C ARG A 371 27.99 2.41 -2.63
N PRO A 372 29.20 2.03 -2.15
CA PRO A 372 29.33 0.90 -1.23
C PRO A 372 28.59 1.12 0.09
N ALA A 373 28.53 2.38 0.57
CA ALA A 373 27.80 2.73 1.79
C ALA A 373 26.28 2.54 1.60
N ALA A 374 25.74 3.04 0.50
CA ALA A 374 24.33 2.85 0.13
C ALA A 374 23.98 1.35 -0.01
N ILE A 375 24.83 0.57 -0.66
CA ILE A 375 24.68 -0.89 -0.78
C ILE A 375 24.70 -1.55 0.60
N SER A 376 25.67 -1.21 1.45
CA SER A 376 25.81 -1.79 2.80
C SER A 376 24.57 -1.56 3.65
N VAL A 377 24.01 -0.34 3.62
CA VAL A 377 22.79 0.02 4.35
C VAL A 377 21.59 -0.79 3.85
N LEU A 378 21.39 -0.85 2.54
CA LEU A 378 20.24 -1.53 1.93
C LEU A 378 20.36 -3.06 1.97
N GLN A 379 21.58 -3.59 2.07
CA GLN A 379 21.82 -5.02 2.26
C GLN A 379 21.24 -5.53 3.59
N MET A 380 21.20 -4.69 4.64
CA MET A 380 20.67 -5.07 5.97
C MET A 380 19.18 -5.44 5.94
N VAL A 381 18.44 -4.96 4.92
CA VAL A 381 17.01 -5.22 4.73
C VAL A 381 16.73 -5.97 3.42
N ASP A 382 17.75 -6.65 2.87
CA ASP A 382 17.62 -7.47 1.66
C ASP A 382 17.09 -6.67 0.46
N LEU A 383 17.51 -5.40 0.36
CA LEU A 383 17.25 -4.50 -0.77
C LEU A 383 18.46 -4.33 -1.69
N ALA A 384 19.58 -4.97 -1.36
CA ALA A 384 20.78 -4.96 -2.19
C ALA A 384 21.06 -6.33 -2.83
N GLY A 385 21.77 -6.33 -3.96
CA GLY A 385 22.13 -7.52 -4.71
C GLY A 385 21.38 -7.66 -6.03
N LYS A 386 21.45 -8.84 -6.64
CA LYS A 386 20.91 -9.10 -7.99
C LYS A 386 19.40 -8.87 -8.09
N ASP A 387 18.68 -9.23 -7.05
CA ASP A 387 17.21 -9.12 -6.97
C ASP A 387 16.77 -7.92 -6.11
N GLY A 388 17.73 -7.05 -5.73
CA GLY A 388 17.50 -5.84 -4.96
C GLY A 388 17.32 -4.59 -5.83
N ILE A 389 17.09 -3.46 -5.18
CA ILE A 389 17.00 -2.13 -5.82
C ILE A 389 18.37 -1.48 -6.03
N ILE A 390 19.40 -1.94 -5.33
CA ILE A 390 20.77 -1.43 -5.45
C ILE A 390 21.79 -2.57 -5.56
N SER A 391 22.81 -2.39 -6.39
CA SER A 391 23.97 -3.27 -6.52
C SER A 391 25.08 -2.57 -7.30
N GLU A 392 26.21 -3.24 -7.47
CA GLU A 392 27.31 -2.76 -8.33
C GLU A 392 26.92 -2.64 -9.82
N HIS A 393 25.76 -3.15 -10.21
CA HIS A 393 25.26 -3.09 -11.58
C HIS A 393 23.99 -2.24 -11.71
N SER A 394 23.49 -1.70 -10.60
CA SER A 394 22.31 -0.83 -10.60
C SER A 394 22.65 0.59 -11.05
N PRO A 395 21.76 1.26 -11.80
CA PRO A 395 21.85 2.70 -12.02
C PRO A 395 21.70 3.47 -10.70
N GLY A 396 22.31 4.64 -10.60
CA GLY A 396 22.19 5.48 -9.42
C GLY A 396 23.00 6.77 -9.48
N VAL A 397 22.67 7.68 -8.58
CA VAL A 397 23.30 8.99 -8.42
C VAL A 397 23.93 9.04 -7.03
N PHE A 398 25.24 9.21 -6.95
CA PHE A 398 26.01 9.09 -5.71
C PHE A 398 26.88 10.33 -5.50
N LEU A 399 27.35 10.50 -4.27
CA LEU A 399 28.14 11.66 -3.86
C LEU A 399 27.50 12.97 -4.32
N GLN A 400 26.19 13.11 -4.14
CA GLN A 400 25.42 14.31 -4.51
C GLN A 400 25.50 14.64 -6.02
N GLY A 401 25.55 13.61 -6.86
CA GLY A 401 25.59 13.75 -8.32
C GLY A 401 26.98 13.82 -8.92
N LEU A 402 28.03 13.79 -8.10
CA LEU A 402 29.43 13.76 -8.58
C LEU A 402 29.77 12.45 -9.29
N LEU A 403 29.04 11.38 -9.00
CA LEU A 403 29.12 10.09 -9.69
C LEU A 403 27.73 9.67 -10.14
N VAL A 404 27.60 9.32 -11.42
CA VAL A 404 26.35 8.80 -12.00
C VAL A 404 26.65 7.50 -12.71
N TYR A 405 25.97 6.44 -12.27
CA TYR A 405 26.04 5.12 -12.88
C TYR A 405 24.76 4.80 -13.64
N GLY A 406 24.92 4.23 -14.82
CA GLY A 406 23.86 3.89 -15.76
C GLY A 406 23.46 2.43 -15.75
N ILE A 407 22.92 1.99 -16.88
CA ILE A 407 22.55 0.59 -17.12
C ILE A 407 23.78 -0.30 -16.90
N ASN A 408 23.58 -1.40 -16.17
CA ASN A 408 24.63 -2.37 -15.80
C ASN A 408 25.78 -1.79 -14.97
N GLY A 409 25.57 -0.65 -14.30
CA GLY A 409 26.56 -0.02 -13.43
C GLY A 409 27.67 0.71 -14.18
N ARG A 410 27.45 1.06 -15.45
CA ARG A 410 28.42 1.83 -16.25
C ARG A 410 28.55 3.26 -15.70
N GLU A 411 29.76 3.72 -15.42
CA GLU A 411 30.01 5.14 -15.11
C GLU A 411 29.63 5.99 -16.34
N ILE A 412 28.62 6.85 -16.19
CA ILE A 412 28.18 7.81 -17.22
C ILE A 412 28.85 9.16 -16.98
N PHE A 413 29.00 9.53 -15.71
CA PHE A 413 29.52 10.82 -15.31
C PHE A 413 30.34 10.70 -14.03
N LYS A 414 31.47 11.38 -14.02
CA LYS A 414 32.34 11.57 -12.86
C LYS A 414 32.85 13.00 -12.87
N ARG A 415 32.76 13.67 -11.72
CA ARG A 415 33.36 14.99 -11.52
C ARG A 415 34.32 14.97 -10.34
N ASN A 416 35.57 15.35 -10.63
CA ASN A 416 36.64 15.42 -9.64
C ASN A 416 36.87 16.88 -9.21
N LEU A 417 37.40 17.04 -8.00
CA LEU A 417 37.99 18.29 -7.54
C LEU A 417 39.29 18.58 -8.27
N ASP A 418 39.64 19.87 -8.34
CA ASP A 418 40.95 20.31 -8.80
C ASP A 418 42.04 19.71 -7.87
N PRO A 419 43.03 18.96 -8.41
CA PRO A 419 44.10 18.39 -7.62
C PRO A 419 44.87 19.42 -6.77
N ASN A 420 44.92 20.69 -7.18
CA ASN A 420 45.54 21.76 -6.41
C ASN A 420 44.74 22.10 -5.15
N VAL A 421 43.41 22.13 -5.25
CA VAL A 421 42.52 22.29 -4.08
C VAL A 421 42.71 21.11 -3.12
N CYS A 422 42.80 19.88 -3.65
CA CYS A 422 43.05 18.71 -2.83
C CYS A 422 44.41 18.76 -2.12
N ARG A 423 45.45 19.23 -2.81
CA ARG A 423 46.79 19.39 -2.23
C ARG A 423 46.79 20.44 -1.12
N GLU A 424 46.18 21.60 -1.36
CA GLU A 424 46.06 22.67 -0.37
C GLU A 424 45.29 22.21 0.86
N ALA A 425 44.17 21.52 0.67
CA ALA A 425 43.38 20.96 1.76
C ALA A 425 44.15 19.92 2.58
N GLY A 426 44.91 19.05 1.91
CA GLY A 426 45.75 18.07 2.59
C GLY A 426 46.86 18.72 3.42
N HIS A 427 47.52 19.77 2.89
CA HIS A 427 48.53 20.51 3.66
C HIS A 427 47.91 21.22 4.86
N TYR A 428 46.77 21.89 4.66
CA TYR A 428 46.04 22.55 5.74
C TYR A 428 45.67 21.56 6.85
N SER A 429 45.16 20.38 6.48
CA SER A 429 44.79 19.30 7.41
C SER A 429 45.98 18.88 8.28
N LEU A 430 47.15 18.65 7.69
CA LEU A 430 48.36 18.25 8.44
C LEU A 430 48.92 19.36 9.33
N GLU A 431 48.98 20.59 8.80
CA GLU A 431 49.54 21.73 9.51
C GLU A 431 48.70 22.09 10.75
N HIS A 432 47.37 22.14 10.58
CA HIS A 432 46.43 22.54 11.63
C HIS A 432 45.90 21.35 12.44
N LYS A 433 46.28 20.11 12.07
CA LYS A 433 45.79 18.86 12.66
C LYS A 433 44.26 18.73 12.63
N VAL A 434 43.64 19.26 11.58
CA VAL A 434 42.19 19.17 11.35
C VAL A 434 41.93 17.91 10.52
N PRO A 435 41.10 16.96 11.01
CA PRO A 435 40.81 15.73 10.27
C PRO A 435 40.17 16.01 8.92
N LEU A 436 40.61 15.27 7.91
CA LEU A 436 40.16 15.41 6.52
C LEU A 436 39.92 14.02 5.93
N VAL A 437 38.78 13.85 5.25
CA VAL A 437 38.49 12.64 4.47
C VAL A 437 38.27 13.00 3.01
N ALA A 438 38.96 12.32 2.11
CA ALA A 438 38.80 12.41 0.68
C ALA A 438 38.02 11.21 0.14
N PHE A 439 36.96 11.48 -0.62
CA PHE A 439 36.15 10.46 -1.28
C PHE A 439 36.67 10.24 -2.70
N CYS A 440 36.94 8.98 -3.02
CA CYS A 440 37.53 8.52 -4.27
C CYS A 440 36.73 7.31 -4.79
N GLN A 441 35.69 7.56 -5.58
CA GLN A 441 34.71 6.57 -6.03
C GLN A 441 34.16 5.74 -4.85
N ASP A 442 34.64 4.52 -4.71
CA ASP A 442 34.17 3.52 -3.75
C ASP A 442 35.06 3.46 -2.49
N CYS A 443 36.04 4.35 -2.37
CA CYS A 443 37.00 4.39 -1.27
C CYS A 443 37.01 5.76 -0.58
N CYS A 444 37.44 5.77 0.69
CA CYS A 444 37.73 6.97 1.45
C CYS A 444 39.21 6.97 1.84
N LEU A 445 39.85 8.13 1.81
CA LEU A 445 41.26 8.33 2.18
C LEU A 445 41.36 9.39 3.27
N THR A 446 42.32 9.27 4.18
CA THR A 446 42.64 10.27 5.22
C THR A 446 44.15 10.42 5.33
N LEU A 447 44.64 11.48 5.97
CA LEU A 447 46.07 11.68 6.22
C LEU A 447 46.52 11.16 7.59
N PHE A 448 45.57 10.97 8.51
CA PHE A 448 45.85 10.43 9.85
C PHE A 448 44.59 9.87 10.50
N ASN A 449 44.79 9.03 11.52
CA ASN A 449 43.71 8.49 12.34
C ASN A 449 43.10 9.59 13.22
N HIS A 450 41.77 9.62 13.26
CA HIS A 450 41.05 10.49 14.18
C HIS A 450 39.66 9.90 14.49
N PRO A 451 39.14 9.99 15.74
CA PRO A 451 37.82 9.46 16.08
C PRO A 451 36.68 9.99 15.19
N LEU A 452 36.76 11.27 14.76
CA LEU A 452 35.77 11.86 13.84
C LEU A 452 35.82 11.27 12.42
N VAL A 453 36.98 10.75 11.99
CA VAL A 453 37.08 10.02 10.72
C VAL A 453 36.40 8.66 10.85
N ASP A 454 36.59 7.98 11.99
CA ASP A 454 35.95 6.68 12.26
C ASP A 454 34.42 6.77 12.35
N THR A 455 33.86 7.93 12.71
CA THR A 455 32.39 8.14 12.72
C THR A 455 31.76 8.05 11.33
N LEU A 456 32.45 8.43 10.25
CA LEU A 456 31.91 8.22 8.89
C LEU A 456 31.66 6.73 8.61
N HIS A 457 32.59 5.87 9.02
CA HIS A 457 32.47 4.44 8.82
C HIS A 457 31.42 3.81 9.74
N THR A 458 31.44 4.19 11.02
CA THR A 458 30.63 3.52 12.06
C THR A 458 29.20 4.01 12.14
N VAL A 459 28.94 5.28 11.83
CA VAL A 459 27.60 5.90 11.90
C VAL A 459 26.98 6.06 10.53
N TYR A 460 27.75 6.54 9.55
CA TYR A 460 27.23 6.83 8.21
C TYR A 460 27.44 5.69 7.20
N HIS A 461 28.07 4.60 7.64
CA HIS A 461 28.36 3.39 6.87
C HIS A 461 29.28 3.62 5.66
N GLU A 462 30.03 4.72 5.64
CA GLU A 462 31.00 4.98 4.58
C GLU A 462 32.15 3.95 4.60
N PRO A 463 32.85 3.75 3.47
CA PRO A 463 34.07 2.96 3.44
C PRO A 463 35.05 3.43 4.51
N LYS A 464 35.69 2.49 5.21
CA LYS A 464 36.73 2.84 6.18
C LYS A 464 37.85 3.60 5.49
N ALA A 465 38.16 4.79 5.99
CA ALA A 465 39.19 5.62 5.39
C ALA A 465 40.58 4.97 5.50
N GLU A 466 41.28 4.85 4.37
CA GLU A 466 42.67 4.40 4.33
C GLU A 466 43.61 5.57 4.62
N ILE A 467 44.66 5.33 5.42
CA ILE A 467 45.62 6.37 5.79
C ILE A 467 46.68 6.49 4.71
N MET A 468 46.78 7.66 4.11
CA MET A 468 47.79 8.02 3.14
C MET A 468 49.04 8.58 3.83
N PRO A 469 50.26 8.19 3.41
CA PRO A 469 51.49 8.59 4.10
C PRO A 469 51.87 10.06 3.89
N SER A 470 51.29 10.74 2.89
CA SER A 470 51.53 12.16 2.61
C SER A 470 50.42 12.73 1.72
N VAL A 471 50.38 14.07 1.62
CA VAL A 471 49.48 14.79 0.71
C VAL A 471 49.68 14.36 -0.75
N GLU A 472 50.92 14.23 -1.20
CA GLU A 472 51.18 13.83 -2.60
C GLU A 472 50.67 12.42 -2.89
N HIS A 473 50.80 11.49 -1.94
CA HIS A 473 50.21 10.17 -2.09
C HIS A 473 48.67 10.24 -2.12
N LEU A 474 48.05 11.09 -1.29
CA LEU A 474 46.60 11.28 -1.30
C LEU A 474 46.09 11.81 -2.66
N VAL A 475 46.76 12.82 -3.23
CA VAL A 475 46.36 13.44 -4.50
C VAL A 475 46.67 12.54 -5.71
N THR A 476 47.70 11.70 -5.64
CA THR A 476 48.09 10.81 -6.76
C THR A 476 47.44 9.43 -6.70
N ALA A 477 46.98 8.98 -5.54
CA ALA A 477 46.39 7.65 -5.37
C ALA A 477 45.06 7.51 -6.13
N ALA A 478 44.27 8.57 -6.22
CA ALA A 478 42.98 8.51 -6.89
C ALA A 478 42.44 9.88 -7.32
N ASP A 479 41.48 9.82 -8.23
CA ASP A 479 40.59 10.91 -8.56
C ASP A 479 39.68 11.23 -7.37
N ILE A 480 39.84 12.40 -6.74
CA ILE A 480 39.04 12.82 -5.58
C ILE A 480 37.79 13.56 -6.04
N GLN A 481 36.60 13.12 -5.62
CA GLN A 481 35.32 13.78 -5.94
C GLN A 481 34.93 14.82 -4.90
N LYS A 482 35.11 14.53 -3.61
CA LYS A 482 34.80 15.45 -2.51
C LYS A 482 35.78 15.31 -1.36
N LEU A 483 35.88 16.38 -0.58
CA LEU A 483 36.65 16.43 0.67
C LEU A 483 35.73 16.83 1.81
N ILE A 484 35.93 16.25 2.99
CA ILE A 484 35.20 16.60 4.21
C ILE A 484 36.20 16.91 5.33
N PHE A 485 36.15 18.14 5.84
CA PHE A 485 36.81 18.51 7.09
C PHE A 485 35.88 18.29 8.28
N PHE A 486 36.46 17.89 9.41
CA PHE A 486 35.75 17.67 10.66
C PHE A 486 36.23 18.63 11.74
N ASP A 487 35.31 19.33 12.39
CA ASP A 487 35.58 20.16 13.56
C ASP A 487 34.26 20.37 14.34
N THR A 488 34.35 20.96 15.52
CA THR A 488 33.18 21.49 16.24
C THR A 488 32.38 22.44 15.35
N ALA A 489 31.05 22.51 15.56
CA ALA A 489 30.18 23.42 14.81
C ALA A 489 30.65 24.89 14.88
N GLU A 490 31.17 25.30 16.04
CA GLU A 490 31.79 26.62 16.21
C GLU A 490 33.08 26.76 15.38
N GLY A 491 33.98 25.78 15.43
CA GLY A 491 35.22 25.76 14.64
C GLY A 491 34.96 25.81 13.13
N ILE A 492 33.94 25.10 12.64
CA ILE A 492 33.52 25.20 11.24
C ILE A 492 33.02 26.60 10.90
N ALA A 493 32.08 27.13 11.70
CA ALA A 493 31.44 28.41 11.40
C ALA A 493 32.42 29.59 11.47
N THR A 494 33.39 29.54 12.40
CA THR A 494 34.31 30.65 12.68
C THR A 494 35.63 30.57 11.91
N ASN A 495 36.14 29.36 11.64
CA ASN A 495 37.47 29.18 11.06
C ASN A 495 37.40 28.54 9.67
N LEU A 496 36.92 27.29 9.58
CA LEU A 496 37.06 26.51 8.35
C LEU A 496 36.21 27.06 7.21
N ARG A 497 34.92 27.35 7.46
CA ARG A 497 34.01 27.80 6.39
C ARG A 497 34.43 29.15 5.82
N PRO A 498 34.74 30.20 6.62
CA PRO A 498 35.23 31.46 6.07
C PRO A 498 36.53 31.31 5.28
N TYR A 499 37.50 30.56 5.80
CA TYR A 499 38.78 30.32 5.13
C TYR A 499 38.60 29.61 3.78
N TRP A 500 37.90 28.48 3.78
CA TRP A 500 37.73 27.67 2.57
C TRP A 500 36.83 28.35 1.55
N SER A 501 35.83 29.13 1.97
CA SER A 501 34.98 29.89 1.04
C SER A 501 35.78 30.93 0.25
N GLU A 502 36.82 31.52 0.86
CA GLU A 502 37.72 32.45 0.17
C GLU A 502 38.78 31.69 -0.63
N ALA A 503 39.41 30.66 -0.06
CA ALA A 503 40.48 29.89 -0.71
C ALA A 503 40.00 29.17 -1.99
N THR A 504 38.76 28.66 -2.01
CA THR A 504 38.23 27.91 -3.16
C THR A 504 37.30 28.71 -4.04
N LYS A 505 37.15 30.03 -3.83
CA LYS A 505 36.12 30.87 -4.45
C LYS A 505 35.92 30.67 -5.96
N ASP A 506 37.01 30.44 -6.70
CA ASP A 506 37.00 30.25 -8.15
C ASP A 506 37.29 28.80 -8.59
N HIS A 507 37.49 27.88 -7.63
CA HIS A 507 37.91 26.50 -7.90
C HIS A 507 36.97 25.40 -7.35
N ALA A 508 36.24 25.64 -6.26
CA ALA A 508 35.31 24.68 -5.67
C ALA A 508 34.22 25.36 -4.81
N SER A 509 33.11 24.66 -4.61
CA SER A 509 32.05 25.05 -3.68
C SER A 509 32.31 24.52 -2.28
N VAL A 510 31.96 25.32 -1.28
CA VAL A 510 31.93 24.92 0.13
C VAL A 510 30.49 24.70 0.57
N VAL A 511 30.18 23.50 1.02
CA VAL A 511 28.84 23.06 1.43
C VAL A 511 28.89 22.51 2.85
N GLN A 512 27.80 22.63 3.60
CA GLN A 512 27.72 22.13 4.97
C GLN A 512 26.34 21.53 5.18
N ALA A 513 26.24 20.19 5.10
CA ALA A 513 25.01 19.46 5.38
C ALA A 513 24.85 19.14 6.87
N VAL A 514 25.96 18.81 7.55
CA VAL A 514 26.00 18.50 8.99
C VAL A 514 26.83 19.57 9.70
N SER A 515 26.41 19.98 10.91
CA SER A 515 27.01 21.13 11.60
C SER A 515 28.50 20.99 11.89
N ASP A 516 28.99 19.76 12.07
CA ASP A 516 30.39 19.40 12.39
C ASP A 516 31.16 18.83 11.18
N MET A 517 30.62 18.97 9.96
CA MET A 517 31.27 18.55 8.71
C MET A 517 31.24 19.65 7.66
N LEU A 518 32.42 20.04 7.15
CA LEU A 518 32.53 21.00 6.05
C LEU A 518 32.94 20.26 4.78
N GLU A 519 32.10 20.31 3.75
CA GLU A 519 32.35 19.66 2.47
C GLU A 519 32.93 20.65 1.46
N ILE A 520 33.95 20.21 0.72
CA ILE A 520 34.46 20.89 -0.47
C ILE A 520 34.14 20.00 -1.66
N VAL A 521 33.41 20.55 -2.63
CA VAL A 521 32.91 19.84 -3.81
C VAL A 521 33.13 20.68 -5.07
N PRO A 522 33.30 20.08 -6.25
CA PRO A 522 33.47 20.84 -7.49
C PRO A 522 32.18 21.57 -7.88
N PHE A 523 32.30 22.64 -8.67
CA PHE A 523 31.14 23.44 -9.08
C PHE A 523 30.14 22.68 -9.97
N GLY A 524 28.88 23.11 -9.88
CA GLY A 524 27.85 22.84 -10.89
C GLY A 524 27.30 21.42 -10.87
N THR A 525 27.32 20.74 -9.72
CA THR A 525 26.76 19.39 -9.57
C THR A 525 25.81 19.31 -8.37
N SER A 526 24.74 18.53 -8.51
CA SER A 526 23.65 18.34 -7.56
C SER A 526 23.01 16.97 -7.80
N LYS A 527 22.16 16.50 -6.87
CA LYS A 527 21.34 15.29 -7.12
C LYS A 527 20.47 15.48 -8.37
N GLY A 528 19.80 16.62 -8.52
CA GLY A 528 18.93 16.92 -9.67
C GLY A 528 19.67 16.90 -11.01
N SER A 529 20.85 17.53 -11.11
CA SER A 529 21.66 17.47 -12.33
C SER A 529 22.19 16.05 -12.63
N GLY A 530 22.54 15.27 -11.60
CA GLY A 530 22.91 13.86 -11.75
C GLY A 530 21.74 12.98 -12.22
N VAL A 531 20.54 13.20 -11.67
CA VAL A 531 19.30 12.52 -12.10
C VAL A 531 19.00 12.86 -13.55
N LYS A 532 19.10 14.13 -13.95
CA LYS A 532 18.90 14.55 -15.34
C LYS A 532 19.86 13.83 -16.30
N LEU A 533 21.15 13.77 -15.98
CA LEU A 533 22.14 13.03 -16.78
C LEU A 533 21.79 11.54 -16.91
N LEU A 534 21.30 10.94 -15.83
CA LEU A 534 20.87 9.55 -15.84
C LEU A 534 19.62 9.34 -16.69
N LEU A 535 18.61 10.22 -16.59
CA LEU A 535 17.40 10.16 -17.41
C LEU A 535 17.72 10.26 -18.90
N ASP A 536 18.61 11.18 -19.29
CA ASP A 536 19.07 11.34 -20.67
C ASP A 536 19.74 10.05 -21.18
N HIS A 537 20.56 9.41 -20.36
CA HIS A 537 21.19 8.13 -20.69
C HIS A 537 20.17 6.98 -20.83
N LEU A 538 19.11 6.99 -20.00
CA LEU A 538 18.06 5.97 -20.01
C LEU A 538 17.01 6.19 -21.12
N GLY A 539 16.99 7.37 -21.74
CA GLY A 539 15.95 7.76 -22.69
C GLY A 539 14.58 7.91 -22.03
N VAL A 540 14.56 8.37 -20.77
CA VAL A 540 13.35 8.49 -19.94
C VAL A 540 13.02 9.97 -19.74
N SER A 541 11.76 10.34 -19.90
CA SER A 541 11.32 11.71 -19.63
C SER A 541 11.12 11.95 -18.15
N SER A 542 11.37 13.18 -17.68
CA SER A 542 11.09 13.54 -16.29
C SER A 542 9.59 13.44 -15.94
N LYS A 543 8.71 13.46 -16.96
CA LYS A 543 7.26 13.18 -16.81
C LYS A 543 6.94 11.73 -16.42
N GLU A 544 7.89 10.83 -16.54
CA GLU A 544 7.71 9.40 -16.26
C GLU A 544 8.31 9.01 -14.90
N ILE A 545 8.71 9.99 -14.08
CA ILE A 545 9.39 9.73 -12.81
C ILE A 545 8.69 10.42 -11.64
N MET A 546 8.79 9.75 -10.50
CA MET A 546 8.52 10.29 -9.17
C MET A 546 9.84 10.45 -8.43
N ALA A 547 9.96 11.47 -7.59
CA ALA A 547 11.12 11.67 -6.71
C ALA A 547 10.68 11.81 -5.25
N ILE A 548 11.46 11.27 -4.32
CA ILE A 548 11.20 11.33 -2.87
C ILE A 548 12.49 11.77 -2.17
N GLY A 549 12.39 12.80 -1.34
CA GLY A 549 13.52 13.40 -0.62
C GLY A 549 13.10 14.25 0.58
N ASP A 550 14.05 14.81 1.31
CA ASP A 550 13.79 15.67 2.48
C ASP A 550 14.80 16.82 2.63
N GLY A 551 16.02 16.66 2.10
CA GLY A 551 17.12 17.60 2.25
C GLY A 551 17.11 18.76 1.25
N GLU A 552 17.90 19.80 1.52
CA GLU A 552 18.10 20.91 0.56
C GLU A 552 18.79 20.40 -0.73
N ASN A 553 19.60 19.36 -0.64
CA ASN A 553 20.26 18.75 -1.80
C ASN A 553 19.29 17.96 -2.71
N ASP A 554 18.05 17.72 -2.28
CA ASP A 554 17.01 17.05 -3.06
C ASP A 554 16.15 18.01 -3.89
N MET A 555 16.17 19.31 -3.57
CA MET A 555 15.24 20.30 -4.17
C MET A 555 15.19 20.21 -5.70
N GLU A 556 16.35 20.24 -6.37
CA GLU A 556 16.42 20.16 -7.83
C GLU A 556 15.93 18.82 -8.39
N MET A 557 16.08 17.72 -7.64
CA MET A 557 15.57 16.41 -8.03
C MET A 557 14.04 16.35 -7.91
N LEU A 558 13.49 16.93 -6.83
CA LEU A 558 12.04 17.01 -6.61
C LEU A 558 11.37 17.88 -7.66
N GLU A 559 11.93 19.07 -7.96
CA GLU A 559 11.42 19.98 -9.00
C GLU A 559 11.49 19.39 -10.41
N LEU A 560 12.48 18.54 -10.68
CA LEU A 560 12.66 17.92 -11.99
C LEU A 560 11.58 16.87 -12.28
N ALA A 561 11.15 16.12 -11.27
CA ALA A 561 10.26 14.99 -11.42
C ALA A 561 8.84 15.39 -11.82
N SER A 562 8.07 14.45 -12.38
CA SER A 562 6.64 14.67 -12.64
C SER A 562 5.84 14.80 -11.34
N LEU A 563 6.35 14.18 -10.28
CA LEU A 563 5.84 14.27 -8.94
C LEU A 563 7.02 14.24 -7.97
N GLY A 564 7.35 15.38 -7.38
CA GLY A 564 8.27 15.50 -6.27
C GLY A 564 7.55 15.40 -4.93
N VAL A 565 7.96 14.46 -4.08
CA VAL A 565 7.44 14.29 -2.72
C VAL A 565 8.52 14.67 -1.71
N ALA A 566 8.26 15.71 -0.91
CA ALA A 566 9.09 16.05 0.24
C ALA A 566 8.51 15.40 1.50
N LEU A 567 9.32 14.70 2.29
CA LEU A 567 8.85 14.18 3.58
C LEU A 567 8.70 15.30 4.61
N SER A 568 7.79 15.12 5.59
CA SER A 568 7.43 16.19 6.54
C SER A 568 8.57 16.62 7.47
N ASN A 569 9.56 15.74 7.70
CA ASN A 569 10.79 16.05 8.43
C ASN A 569 11.78 16.92 7.63
N GLY A 570 11.54 17.09 6.33
CA GLY A 570 12.37 17.91 5.44
C GLY A 570 12.29 19.41 5.71
N SER A 571 13.26 20.14 5.16
CA SER A 571 13.36 21.59 5.33
C SER A 571 12.17 22.34 4.70
N ASP A 572 11.84 23.53 5.22
CA ASP A 572 10.76 24.34 4.64
C ASP A 572 11.02 24.73 3.18
N LYS A 573 12.30 24.89 2.80
CA LYS A 573 12.69 25.13 1.41
C LYS A 573 12.40 23.92 0.53
N THR A 574 12.73 22.71 1.00
CA THR A 574 12.47 21.46 0.27
C THR A 574 10.99 21.20 0.10
N LYS A 575 10.19 21.41 1.16
CA LYS A 575 8.73 21.27 1.09
C LYS A 575 8.08 22.29 0.16
N ALA A 576 8.65 23.49 0.03
CA ALA A 576 8.11 24.55 -0.83
C ALA A 576 8.25 24.25 -2.33
N VAL A 577 9.22 23.41 -2.72
CA VAL A 577 9.47 23.07 -4.13
C VAL A 577 8.83 21.74 -4.56
N ALA A 578 8.40 20.91 -3.61
CA ALA A 578 7.73 19.65 -3.87
C ALA A 578 6.26 19.84 -4.24
N ASP A 579 5.72 18.93 -5.05
CA ASP A 579 4.29 18.91 -5.40
C ASP A 579 3.44 18.46 -4.21
N VAL A 580 3.99 17.57 -3.38
CA VAL A 580 3.30 16.96 -2.24
C VAL A 580 4.22 16.88 -1.04
N ILE A 581 3.65 17.12 0.14
CA ILE A 581 4.30 16.86 1.43
C ILE A 581 3.80 15.51 1.95
N GLY A 582 4.70 14.53 2.05
CA GLY A 582 4.44 13.21 2.61
C GLY A 582 4.53 13.18 4.14
N VAL A 583 4.30 12.01 4.74
CA VAL A 583 4.54 11.79 6.18
C VAL A 583 6.04 11.74 6.49
N SER A 584 6.41 11.69 7.77
CA SER A 584 7.83 11.71 8.18
C SER A 584 8.55 10.42 7.77
N ASN A 585 9.87 10.48 7.63
CA ASN A 585 10.71 9.27 7.51
C ASN A 585 10.57 8.31 8.70
N ASP A 586 10.26 8.83 9.89
CA ASP A 586 9.94 8.02 11.08
C ASP A 586 8.56 7.33 11.01
N GLU A 587 7.71 7.74 10.08
CA GLU A 587 6.34 7.25 9.86
C GLU A 587 6.19 6.48 8.54
N ASP A 588 7.29 5.89 8.05
CA ASP A 588 7.32 5.13 6.79
C ASP A 588 6.96 5.98 5.56
N GLY A 589 7.43 7.23 5.50
CA GLY A 589 7.09 8.19 4.45
C GLY A 589 7.34 7.73 3.01
N VAL A 590 8.37 6.92 2.77
CA VAL A 590 8.62 6.33 1.44
C VAL A 590 7.52 5.34 1.07
N ALA A 591 7.10 4.47 1.99
CA ALA A 591 6.00 3.53 1.74
C ALA A 591 4.69 4.26 1.48
N ASP A 592 4.33 5.23 2.32
CA ASP A 592 3.12 6.05 2.15
C ASP A 592 3.10 6.75 0.78
N ALA A 593 4.23 7.36 0.39
CA ALA A 593 4.36 8.01 -0.90
C ALA A 593 4.19 7.03 -2.08
N ILE A 594 4.81 5.84 -2.00
CA ILE A 594 4.66 4.79 -3.02
C ILE A 594 3.19 4.37 -3.14
N TYR A 595 2.56 4.00 -2.02
CA TYR A 595 1.21 3.45 -2.05
C TYR A 595 0.15 4.46 -2.50
N ARG A 596 0.29 5.74 -2.15
CA ARG A 596 -0.67 6.78 -2.54
C ARG A 596 -0.48 7.27 -3.97
N TYR A 597 0.76 7.36 -4.44
CA TYR A 597 1.06 8.14 -5.64
C TYR A 597 1.69 7.34 -6.78
N ALA A 598 2.40 6.23 -6.50
CA ALA A 598 3.05 5.46 -7.56
C ALA A 598 2.08 4.54 -8.31
N PHE A 599 0.99 4.16 -7.66
CA PHE A 599 -0.05 3.25 -8.15
C PHE A 599 -1.29 4.00 -8.64
#